data_AF-A0A2S2PHE0-F1
#
_entry.id   AF-A0A2S2PHE0-F1
#
_cell.length_a   1.000
_cell.length_b   1.000
_cell.length_c   1.000
_cell.angle_alpha   90.00
_cell.angle_beta   90.00
_cell.angle_gamma   90.00
#
_symmetry.space_group_name_H-M   'P 1'
#
loop_
_entity.id
_entity.type
_entity.pdbx_description
1 polymer ?
#
loop_
_entity_poly.entity_id
_entity_poly.type
_entity_poly.pdbx_seq_one_letter_code
_entity_poly.pdbx_strand_id
1 'polypeptide(L)'
;MRDFCTISTKNTLNFLRWRCSKNSSIKCLCFLKTDLNITKPTFISINNDHVHESNENLISATKIRNLMVEKAKLTNDLPAQIFAEVVSNVPQNILAELSKEEYLKRKI
;
A
#
# COMPACT_ATOMS: atom_id res chain seq x y z
N MET A 1 -0.87 -8.18 5.64
CA MET A 1 -1.79 -8.59 4.54
C MET A 1 -2.54 -7.37 4.01
N ARG A 2 -1.87 -6.32 3.52
CA ARG A 2 -2.56 -5.08 3.04
C ARG A 2 -1.89 -4.40 1.83
N ASP A 3 -0.91 -5.02 1.19
CA ASP A 3 0.07 -4.21 0.46
C ASP A 3 -0.11 -4.20 -1.07
N PHE A 4 -1.14 -4.87 -1.59
CA PHE A 4 -1.40 -4.94 -3.04
C PHE A 4 -2.88 -4.84 -3.42
N CYS A 5 -3.76 -4.38 -2.54
CA CYS A 5 -5.19 -4.45 -2.80
C CYS A 5 -5.78 -3.05 -2.98
N THR A 6 -6.17 -2.69 -4.21
CA THR A 6 -6.95 -1.48 -4.47
C THR A 6 -8.45 -1.77 -4.31
N ILE A 7 -9.19 -0.84 -3.70
CA ILE A 7 -10.63 -0.98 -3.52
C ILE A 7 -11.28 -0.99 -4.91
N SER A 8 -11.96 -2.08 -5.24
CA SER A 8 -12.87 -2.16 -6.38
C SER A 8 -14.28 -2.07 -5.79
N THR A 9 -14.80 -0.87 -5.63
CA THR A 9 -16.18 -0.62 -5.20
C THR A 9 -17.17 -1.13 -6.26
N LYS A 10 -17.45 -2.43 -6.23
CA LYS A 10 -18.83 -2.89 -6.33
C LYS A 10 -19.22 -3.20 -4.90
N ASN A 11 -19.92 -2.28 -4.24
CA ASN A 11 -20.57 -2.56 -2.97
C ASN A 11 -21.60 -3.66 -3.21
N THR A 12 -21.20 -4.90 -2.98
CA THR A 12 -22.13 -5.99 -2.70
C THR A 12 -22.59 -5.81 -1.27
N LEU A 13 -23.89 -5.91 -1.01
CA LEU A 13 -24.55 -5.53 0.25
C LEU A 13 -23.89 -6.08 1.55
N ASN A 14 -23.04 -7.12 1.45
CA ASN A 14 -22.50 -7.85 2.59
C ASN A 14 -20.96 -7.83 2.73
N PHE A 15 -20.20 -7.37 1.74
CA PHE A 15 -18.72 -7.44 1.77
C PHE A 15 -18.04 -6.41 0.85
N LEU A 16 -16.80 -6.05 1.21
CA LEU A 16 -15.92 -5.27 0.36
C LEU A 16 -15.09 -6.17 -0.54
N ARG A 17 -14.93 -5.75 -1.81
CA ARG A 17 -14.09 -6.44 -2.78
C ARG A 17 -12.83 -5.63 -3.07
N TRP A 18 -11.68 -6.26 -2.86
CA TRP A 18 -10.37 -5.70 -3.11
C TRP A 18 -9.73 -6.40 -4.30
N ARG A 19 -9.21 -5.67 -5.27
CA ARG A 19 -8.50 -6.26 -6.42
C ARG A 19 -7.00 -6.10 -6.25
N CYS A 20 -6.24 -7.03 -6.82
CA CYS A 20 -4.80 -6.86 -6.95
C CYS A 20 -4.46 -5.53 -7.65
N SER A 21 -3.47 -4.81 -7.14
CA SER A 21 -2.94 -3.56 -7.69
C SER A 21 -2.36 -3.77 -9.09
N LYS A 22 -1.88 -4.99 -9.37
CA LYS A 22 -1.42 -5.41 -10.69
C LYS A 22 -2.53 -5.95 -11.61
N ASN A 23 -3.81 -5.83 -11.22
CA ASN A 23 -4.93 -6.24 -12.06
C ASN A 23 -4.93 -5.52 -13.43
N SER A 24 -4.53 -4.25 -13.49
CA SER A 24 -4.44 -3.51 -14.76
C SER A 24 -3.17 -3.83 -15.55
N SER A 25 -2.02 -4.01 -14.87
CA SER A 25 -0.73 -4.16 -15.54
C SER A 25 -0.46 -5.57 -16.07
N ILE A 26 -0.84 -6.61 -15.32
CA ILE A 26 -0.59 -8.01 -15.70
C ILE A 26 -1.87 -8.86 -15.70
N LYS A 27 -3.05 -8.20 -15.71
CA LYS A 27 -4.35 -8.87 -15.73
C LYS A 27 -4.54 -9.86 -14.57
N CYS A 28 -3.95 -9.59 -13.41
CA CYS A 28 -4.13 -10.43 -12.22
C CYS A 28 -5.59 -10.37 -11.75
N LEU A 29 -6.32 -11.48 -11.93
CA LEU A 29 -7.73 -11.62 -11.58
C LEU A 29 -7.98 -11.99 -10.11
N CYS A 30 -6.93 -12.00 -9.28
CA CYS A 30 -7.07 -12.23 -7.85
C CYS A 30 -7.85 -11.08 -7.19
N PHE A 31 -8.82 -11.45 -6.36
CA PHE A 31 -9.51 -10.50 -5.52
C PHE A 31 -9.78 -11.07 -4.13
N LEU A 32 -9.69 -10.18 -3.14
CA LEU A 32 -9.93 -10.46 -1.74
C LEU A 32 -11.31 -9.94 -1.34
N LYS A 33 -12.00 -10.66 -0.46
CA LYS A 33 -13.23 -10.23 0.20
C LYS A 33 -12.98 -10.00 1.68
N THR A 34 -13.48 -8.88 2.19
CA THR A 34 -13.48 -8.57 3.63
C THR A 34 -14.87 -8.13 4.06
N ASP A 35 -15.09 -8.07 5.37
CA ASP A 35 -16.23 -7.35 5.92
C ASP A 35 -16.23 -5.86 5.50
N LEU A 36 -17.30 -5.15 5.86
CA LEU A 36 -17.48 -3.74 5.52
C LEU A 36 -16.58 -2.78 6.33
N ASN A 37 -15.77 -3.30 7.26
CA ASN A 37 -14.90 -2.49 8.11
C ASN A 37 -13.59 -2.17 7.39
N ILE A 38 -13.43 -0.93 6.92
CA ILE A 38 -12.23 -0.50 6.17
C ILE A 38 -11.00 -0.31 7.08
N THR A 39 -11.18 0.09 8.35
CA THR A 39 -10.06 0.41 9.25
C THR A 39 -9.40 -0.87 9.76
N LYS A 40 -10.22 -1.85 10.15
CA LYS A 40 -9.78 -3.17 10.61
C LYS A 40 -10.60 -4.27 9.90
N PRO A 41 -10.32 -4.52 8.61
CA PRO A 41 -11.07 -5.50 7.84
C PRO A 41 -10.82 -6.91 8.36
N THR A 42 -11.91 -7.64 8.50
CA THR A 42 -11.90 -9.08 8.76
C THR A 42 -11.86 -9.82 7.43
N PHE A 43 -10.88 -10.70 7.26
CA PHE A 43 -10.76 -11.55 6.07
C PHE A 43 -11.97 -12.49 5.96
N ILE A 44 -12.59 -12.54 4.78
CA ILE A 44 -13.67 -13.49 4.48
C ILE A 44 -13.15 -14.61 3.57
N SER A 45 -12.67 -14.24 2.38
CA SER A 45 -12.17 -15.20 1.40
C SER A 45 -11.26 -14.55 0.35
N ILE A 46 -10.46 -15.35 -0.33
CA ILE A 46 -9.71 -14.98 -1.52
C ILE A 46 -10.26 -15.76 -2.72
N ASN A 47 -10.29 -15.12 -3.89
CA ASN A 47 -10.73 -15.74 -5.14
C ASN A 47 -9.61 -15.65 -6.17
N ASN A 48 -9.29 -16.80 -6.77
CA ASN A 48 -8.19 -17.02 -7.70
C ASN A 48 -6.81 -16.80 -7.07
N ASP A 49 -5.83 -17.56 -7.54
CA ASP A 49 -4.44 -17.35 -7.15
C ASP A 49 -3.84 -16.15 -7.90
N HIS A 50 -2.78 -15.59 -7.33
CA HIS A 50 -1.99 -14.59 -8.03
C HIS A 50 -1.21 -15.26 -9.16
N VAL A 51 -1.18 -14.59 -10.32
CA VAL A 51 -0.36 -14.99 -11.49
C VAL A 51 1.08 -14.46 -11.40
N HIS A 52 1.49 -14.02 -10.20
CA HIS A 52 2.76 -13.38 -9.96
C HIS A 52 3.16 -13.53 -8.50
N GLU A 53 4.46 -13.51 -8.25
CA GLU A 53 5.00 -13.46 -6.91
C GLU A 53 4.76 -12.10 -6.24
N SER A 54 4.77 -12.12 -4.91
CA SER A 54 4.81 -10.90 -4.10
C SER A 54 6.19 -10.23 -4.26
N ASN A 55 6.20 -8.90 -4.37
CA ASN A 55 7.43 -8.11 -4.24
C ASN A 55 7.45 -7.50 -2.84
N GLU A 56 8.14 -8.15 -1.90
CA GLU A 56 8.21 -7.72 -0.49
C GLU A 56 8.91 -6.36 -0.30
N ASN A 57 9.84 -6.00 -1.19
CA ASN A 57 10.50 -4.69 -1.15
C ASN A 57 9.50 -3.59 -1.52
N LEU A 58 8.68 -3.80 -2.55
CA LEU A 58 7.64 -2.85 -2.97
C LEU A 58 6.54 -2.69 -1.91
N ILE A 59 6.18 -3.77 -1.23
CA ILE A 59 5.30 -3.74 -0.05
C ILE A 59 5.89 -2.83 1.02
N SER A 60 7.14 -3.07 1.37
CA SER A 60 7.82 -2.35 2.43
C SER A 60 7.97 -0.87 2.09
N ALA A 61 8.32 -0.54 0.84
CA ALA A 61 8.36 0.83 0.32
C ALA A 61 7.00 1.53 0.42
N THR A 62 5.90 0.81 0.16
CA THR A 62 4.55 1.35 0.29
C THR A 62 4.20 1.65 1.76
N LYS A 63 4.57 0.76 2.69
CA LYS A 63 4.39 1.00 4.13
C LYS A 63 5.19 2.21 4.60
N ILE A 64 6.42 2.35 4.14
CA ILE A 64 7.28 3.50 4.45
C ILE A 64 6.65 4.81 3.95
N ARG A 65 6.10 4.82 2.72
CA ARG A 65 5.38 6.00 2.21
C ARG A 65 4.19 6.37 3.10
N ASN A 66 3.41 5.38 3.52
CA ASN A 66 2.27 5.64 4.41
C ASN A 66 2.72 6.16 5.78
N LEU A 67 3.84 5.64 6.31
CA LEU A 67 4.43 6.13 7.56
C LEU A 67 4.85 7.60 7.46
N MET A 68 5.44 8.04 6.34
CA MET A 68 5.79 9.45 6.11
C MET A 68 4.55 10.35 6.16
N VAL A 69 3.47 9.94 5.48
CA VAL A 69 2.20 10.69 5.45
C VAL A 69 1.56 10.74 6.82
N GLU A 70 1.55 9.63 7.56
CA GLU A 70 1.01 9.59 8.92
C GLU A 70 1.82 10.46 9.88
N LYS A 71 3.16 10.44 9.79
CA LYS A 71 4.02 11.35 10.57
C LYS A 71 3.69 12.80 10.28
N ALA A 72 3.56 13.20 9.02
CA ALA A 72 3.25 14.57 8.66
C ALA A 72 1.88 15.07 9.15
N LYS A 73 0.92 14.17 9.38
CA LYS A 73 -0.34 14.54 10.03
C LYS A 73 -0.21 14.76 11.54
N LEU A 74 0.77 14.11 12.16
CA LEU A 74 1.01 14.13 13.61
C LEU A 74 2.02 15.21 14.03
N THR A 75 2.96 15.53 13.14
CA THR A 75 4.08 16.45 13.37
C THR A 75 3.99 17.64 12.44
N ASN A 76 4.39 18.82 12.89
CA ASN A 76 4.57 20.00 12.02
C ASN A 76 5.97 20.06 11.36
N ASP A 77 6.64 18.90 11.25
CA ASP A 77 7.98 18.81 10.68
C ASP A 77 7.96 19.06 9.17
N LEU A 78 9.06 19.62 8.64
CA LEU A 78 9.17 19.84 7.21
C LEU A 78 9.22 18.50 6.46
N PRO A 79 8.64 18.39 5.25
CA PRO A 79 8.67 17.16 4.45
C PRO A 79 10.08 16.60 4.23
N ALA A 80 11.09 17.46 4.15
CA ALA A 80 12.49 17.04 4.05
C ALA A 80 13.03 16.40 5.33
N GLN A 81 12.62 16.86 6.51
CA GLN A 81 13.02 16.28 7.80
C GLN A 81 12.37 14.90 7.98
N ILE A 82 11.06 14.81 7.71
CA ILE A 82 10.31 13.54 7.77
C ILE A 82 10.92 12.52 6.80
N PHE A 83 11.25 12.95 5.57
CA PHE A 83 11.87 12.08 4.59
C PHE A 83 13.24 11.57 5.08
N ALA A 84 14.14 12.47 5.51
CA ALA A 84 15.47 12.10 5.96
C ALA A 84 15.42 11.14 7.17
N GLU A 85 14.56 11.43 8.14
CA GLU A 85 14.38 10.60 9.32
C GLU A 85 13.88 9.20 8.95
N VAL A 86 12.82 9.11 8.16
CA VAL A 86 12.21 7.83 7.80
C VAL A 86 13.13 6.98 6.90
N VAL A 87 13.85 7.61 5.97
CA VAL A 87 14.75 6.91 5.02
C VAL A 87 16.05 6.45 5.66
N SER A 88 16.53 7.14 6.71
CA SER A 88 17.83 6.85 7.35
C SER A 88 18.00 5.39 7.81
N ASN A 89 16.90 4.71 8.14
CA ASN A 89 16.89 3.34 8.65
C ASN A 89 16.38 2.31 7.62
N VAL A 90 16.20 2.70 6.36
CA VAL A 90 15.61 1.83 5.33
C VAL A 90 16.71 1.16 4.50
N PRO A 91 16.70 -0.18 4.37
CA PRO A 91 17.60 -0.92 3.49
C PRO A 91 17.59 -0.44 2.03
N GLN A 92 18.76 -0.46 1.37
CA GLN A 92 18.95 0.05 0.01
C GLN A 92 18.04 -0.61 -1.05
N ASN A 93 17.76 -1.91 -0.89
CA ASN A 93 16.83 -2.66 -1.76
C ASN A 93 15.39 -2.15 -1.69
N ILE A 94 14.97 -1.62 -0.53
CA ILE A 94 13.65 -1.02 -0.35
C ILE A 94 13.66 0.44 -0.83
N LEU A 95 14.77 1.16 -0.63
CA LEU A 95 14.97 2.50 -1.19
C LEU A 95 14.90 2.52 -2.72
N ALA A 96 15.42 1.48 -3.38
CA ALA A 96 15.34 1.35 -4.83
C ALA A 96 13.89 1.25 -5.37
N GLU A 97 12.95 0.75 -4.56
CA GLU A 97 11.53 0.63 -4.91
C GLU A 97 10.72 1.89 -4.53
N LEU A 98 11.31 2.81 -3.77
CA LEU A 98 10.67 4.08 -3.44
C LEU A 98 10.63 5.02 -4.65
N SER A 99 9.55 5.78 -4.73
CA SER A 99 9.43 6.84 -5.73
C SER A 99 10.47 7.93 -5.49
N LYS A 100 10.81 8.71 -6.52
CA LYS A 100 11.73 9.84 -6.39
C LYS A 100 11.33 10.75 -5.23
N GLU A 101 12.32 11.22 -4.49
CA GLU A 101 12.15 12.06 -3.30
C GLU A 101 11.22 13.25 -3.54
N GLU A 102 11.38 13.95 -4.66
CA GLU A 102 10.52 15.09 -5.03
C GLU A 102 9.03 14.71 -5.11
N TYR A 103 8.73 13.51 -5.58
CA TYR A 103 7.35 13.01 -5.66
C TYR A 103 6.80 12.65 -4.29
N LEU A 104 7.64 12.14 -3.40
CA LEU A 104 7.26 11.80 -2.03
C LEU A 104 6.99 13.07 -1.21
N LYS A 105 7.86 14.08 -1.30
CA LYS A 105 7.71 15.38 -0.62
C LYS A 105 6.44 16.12 -0.99
N ARG A 106 5.91 15.95 -2.21
CA ARG A 106 4.62 16.55 -2.65
C ARG A 106 3.38 15.87 -2.07
N LYS A 107 3.52 14.65 -1.55
CA LYS A 107 2.43 13.86 -0.98
C LYS A 107 2.38 13.89 0.55
N ILE A 108 3.41 14.48 1.15
CA ILE A 108 3.56 14.79 2.56
C ILE A 108 3.04 16.21 2.75
#